data_AF-A0A496UYG2-F1
#
_entry.id   AF-A0A496UYG2-F1
#
_cell.length_a   1.000
_cell.length_b   1.000
_cell.length_c   1.000
_cell.angle_alpha   90.00
_cell.angle_beta   90.00
_cell.angle_gamma   90.00
#
_symmetry.space_group_name_H-M   'P 1'
#
loop_
_entity.id
_entity.type
_entity.pdbx_description
1 polymer ?
#
loop_
_entity_poly.entity_id
_entity_poly.type
_entity_poly.pdbx_seq_one_letter_code
_entity_poly.pdbx_strand_id
1 'polypeptide(L)'
;MHSDFEQIVKVEEETGIEFWLARDIQELLGYAKWDNFSKVIGKARISCETAGYDPSDHFLDVGKMITLGKGGQREIADVALTRYACYCSKWRPL
;
A
#
# COMPACT_ATOMS: atom_id res chain seq x y z
N MET A 1 12.84 -8.69 -3.22
CA MET A 1 12.12 -7.42 -3.14
C MET A 1 13.09 -6.32 -3.57
N HIS A 2 12.71 -5.40 -4.46
CA HIS A 2 13.61 -4.33 -4.91
C HIS A 2 14.08 -3.50 -3.71
N SER A 3 15.36 -3.10 -3.66
CA SER A 3 15.99 -2.37 -2.54
C SER A 3 15.20 -1.15 -2.09
N ASP A 4 14.49 -0.52 -3.02
CA ASP A 4 13.81 0.75 -2.81
C ASP A 4 12.52 0.57 -1.98
N PHE A 5 11.95 -0.64 -1.95
CA PHE A 5 10.82 -0.94 -1.08
C PHE A 5 11.23 -1.05 0.40
N GLU A 6 12.45 -1.51 0.67
CA GLU A 6 12.94 -1.60 2.05
C GLU A 6 13.17 -0.21 2.65
N GLN A 7 13.26 0.85 1.84
CA GLN A 7 13.40 2.24 2.32
C GLN A 7 12.09 2.85 2.86
N ILE A 8 10.95 2.29 2.46
CA ILE A 8 9.62 2.79 2.82
C ILE A 8 8.85 1.81 3.73
N VAL A 9 9.54 0.79 4.24
CA VAL A 9 8.96 -0.15 5.22
C VAL A 9 8.64 0.59 6.51
N LYS A 10 7.49 0.26 7.10
CA LYS A 10 7.07 0.73 8.41
C LYS A 10 6.88 -0.47 9.31
N VAL A 11 7.12 -0.29 10.59
CA VAL A 11 6.93 -1.33 11.61
C VAL A 11 5.85 -0.83 12.55
N GLU A 12 4.83 -1.64 12.75
CA GLU A 12 3.79 -1.33 13.72
C GLU A 12 4.35 -1.54 15.13
N GLU A 13 4.19 -0.53 16.00
CA GLU A 13 4.96 -0.43 17.25
C GLU A 13 4.60 -1.52 18.27
N GLU A 14 3.38 -2.07 18.22
CA GLU A 14 2.88 -3.00 19.23
C GLU A 14 3.17 -4.47 18.86
N THR A 15 3.02 -4.81 17.59
CA THR A 15 3.13 -6.17 17.06
C THR A 15 4.48 -6.44 16.38
N GLY A 16 5.22 -5.38 16.02
CA GLY A 16 6.45 -5.49 15.24
C GLY A 16 6.23 -5.90 13.78
N ILE A 17 5.00 -5.84 13.29
CA ILE A 17 4.65 -6.25 11.93
C ILE A 17 5.12 -5.20 10.93
N GLU A 18 5.83 -5.66 9.90
CA GLU A 18 6.23 -4.83 8.76
C GLU A 18 5.07 -4.62 7.78
N PHE A 19 4.85 -3.35 7.43
CA PHE A 19 3.86 -2.94 6.45
C PHE A 19 4.36 -1.80 5.57
N TRP A 20 3.69 -1.63 4.44
CA TRP A 20 3.92 -0.54 3.50
C TRP A 20 2.63 0.24 3.30
N LEU A 21 2.74 1.55 3.17
CA LEU A 21 1.59 2.37 2.77
C LEU A 21 1.48 2.41 1.25
N ALA A 22 0.27 2.19 0.74
CA ALA A 22 -0.04 2.24 -0.67
C ALA A 22 0.34 3.60 -1.29
N ARG A 23 0.20 4.70 -0.56
CA ARG A 23 0.64 6.03 -1.02
C ARG A 23 2.15 6.10 -1.27
N ASP A 24 2.94 5.48 -0.40
CA ASP A 24 4.41 5.50 -0.52
C ASP A 24 4.84 4.61 -1.70
N ILE A 25 4.16 3.46 -1.88
CA ILE A 25 4.35 2.58 -3.06
C ILE A 25 3.91 3.28 -4.35
N GLN A 26 2.81 4.03 -4.33
CA GLN A 26 2.32 4.79 -5.48
C GLN A 26 3.39 5.75 -6.01
N GLU A 27 4.02 6.51 -5.11
CA GLU A 27 5.10 7.44 -5.43
C GLU A 27 6.33 6.71 -5.93
N LEU A 28 6.74 5.64 -5.25
CA LEU A 28 7.89 4.82 -5.65
C LEU A 28 7.75 4.22 -7.05
N LEU A 29 6.53 3.80 -7.41
CA LEU A 29 6.21 3.23 -8.73
C LEU A 29 5.88 4.30 -9.79
N GLY A 30 5.90 5.59 -9.44
CA GLY A 30 5.69 6.69 -10.39
C GLY A 30 4.24 6.90 -10.83
N TYR A 31 3.25 6.42 -10.06
CA TYR A 31 1.84 6.66 -10.39
C TYR A 31 1.41 8.08 -10.01
N ALA A 32 1.14 8.92 -11.01
CA ALA A 32 0.75 10.32 -10.78
C ALA A 32 -0.62 10.52 -10.11
N LYS A 33 -1.56 9.58 -10.29
CA LYS A 33 -2.95 9.69 -9.79
C LYS A 33 -3.33 8.50 -8.93
N TRP A 34 -3.95 8.78 -7.78
CA TRP A 34 -4.46 7.74 -6.89
C TRP A 34 -5.45 6.81 -7.56
N ASP A 35 -6.40 7.33 -8.33
CA ASP A 35 -7.43 6.52 -9.00
C ASP A 35 -6.86 5.45 -9.93
N ASN A 36 -5.65 5.68 -10.45
CA ASN A 36 -4.97 4.66 -11.24
C ASN A 36 -4.36 3.60 -10.33
N PHE A 37 -3.72 4.02 -9.24
CA PHE A 37 -3.07 3.12 -8.31
C PHE A 37 -4.07 2.30 -7.48
N SER A 38 -5.20 2.88 -7.06
CA SER A 38 -6.26 2.19 -6.34
C SER A 38 -6.84 1.02 -7.15
N LYS A 39 -6.93 1.15 -8.49
CA LYS A 39 -7.30 0.05 -9.37
C LYS A 39 -6.26 -1.08 -9.35
N VAL A 40 -4.98 -0.76 -9.22
CA VAL A 40 -3.94 -1.79 -9.11
C VAL A 40 -4.01 -2.50 -7.77
N ILE A 41 -4.25 -1.78 -6.67
CA ILE A 41 -4.55 -2.37 -5.36
C ILE A 41 -5.77 -3.29 -5.45
N GLY A 42 -6.85 -2.87 -6.14
CA GLY A 42 -8.02 -3.71 -6.37
C GLY A 42 -7.69 -5.04 -7.07
N LYS A 43 -6.85 -4.99 -8.11
CA LYS A 43 -6.37 -6.21 -8.80
C LYS A 43 -5.50 -7.08 -7.89
N ALA A 44 -4.71 -6.48 -7.02
CA ALA A 44 -3.90 -7.18 -6.03
C ALA A 44 -4.77 -7.90 -4.99
N ARG A 45 -5.83 -7.25 -4.48
CA ARG A 45 -6.82 -7.87 -3.59
C ARG A 45 -7.47 -9.10 -4.24
N ILE A 46 -7.92 -8.99 -5.50
CA ILE A 46 -8.50 -10.14 -6.26
C ILE A 46 -7.48 -11.28 -6.41
N SER A 47 -6.21 -10.95 -6.69
CA SER A 47 -5.16 -11.97 -6.83
C SER A 47 -4.88 -12.69 -5.51
N CYS A 48 -4.92 -11.97 -4.39
CA CYS A 48 -4.80 -12.52 -3.03
C CYS A 48 -5.94 -13.49 -2.72
N GLU A 49 -7.18 -13.09 -3.02
CA GLU A 49 -8.37 -13.93 -2.85
C GLU A 49 -8.28 -15.20 -3.72
N THR A 50 -7.86 -15.06 -4.97
CA THR A 50 -7.69 -16.20 -5.90
C THR A 50 -6.58 -17.16 -5.43
N ALA A 51 -5.60 -16.68 -4.67
CA ALA A 51 -4.55 -17.49 -4.06
C ALA A 51 -5.01 -18.21 -2.78
N GLY A 52 -6.25 -17.98 -2.33
CA GLY A 52 -6.85 -18.64 -1.15
C GLY A 52 -6.66 -17.89 0.17
N TYR A 53 -6.29 -16.60 0.12
CA TYR A 53 -6.07 -15.76 1.30
C TYR A 53 -7.13 -14.67 1.40
N ASP A 54 -7.56 -14.30 2.61
CA ASP A 54 -8.47 -13.17 2.81
C ASP A 54 -7.71 -11.85 2.56
N PRO A 55 -8.13 -11.01 1.59
CA PRO A 55 -7.50 -9.71 1.37
C PRO A 55 -7.53 -8.80 2.59
N SER A 56 -8.47 -8.97 3.51
CA SER A 56 -8.62 -8.16 4.72
C SER A 56 -7.44 -8.37 5.70
N ASP A 57 -6.82 -9.55 5.68
CA ASP A 57 -5.64 -9.87 6.49
C ASP A 57 -4.37 -9.17 5.96
N HIS A 58 -4.41 -8.69 4.72
CA HIS A 58 -3.23 -8.25 3.99
C HIS A 58 -3.29 -6.80 3.52
N PHE A 59 -4.50 -6.25 3.38
CA PHE A 59 -4.78 -4.91 2.88
C PHE A 59 -5.75 -4.20 3.83
N LEU A 60 -5.21 -3.52 4.84
CA LEU A 60 -6.00 -2.73 5.78
C LEU A 60 -6.23 -1.32 5.21
N ASP A 61 -7.48 -0.89 5.13
CA ASP A 61 -7.79 0.50 4.79
C ASP A 61 -7.46 1.38 6.00
N VAL A 62 -6.60 2.38 5.79
CA VAL A 62 -6.10 3.28 6.84
C VAL A 62 -6.19 4.74 6.41
N GLY A 63 -6.15 5.66 7.36
CA GLY A 63 -6.04 7.09 7.09
C GLY A 63 -4.58 7.55 7.09
N LYS A 64 -4.14 8.24 6.03
CA LYS A 64 -2.86 8.96 6.03
C LYS A 64 -3.14 10.45 6.24
N MET A 65 -2.53 11.03 7.27
CA MET A 65 -2.54 12.47 7.46
C MET A 65 -1.53 13.12 6.52
N ILE A 66 -1.99 14.08 5.71
CA ILE A 66 -1.15 14.87 4.81
C ILE A 66 -1.17 16.34 5.21
N THR A 67 -0.04 17.01 5.02
CA THR A 67 0.07 18.46 5.19
C THR A 67 -0.32 19.17 3.89
N LEU A 68 -1.30 20.05 3.98
CA LEU A 68 -1.75 20.95 2.92
C LEU A 68 -0.94 22.24 2.97
N GLY A 69 -0.95 22.99 1.86
CA GLY A 69 -0.36 24.33 1.81
C GLY A 69 -0.92 25.22 2.93
N LYS A 70 -0.02 25.92 3.64
CA LYS A 70 -0.26 26.71 4.88
C LYS A 70 -0.38 25.91 6.18
N GLY A 71 0.06 24.65 6.21
CA GLY A 71 0.18 23.87 7.45
C GLY A 71 -1.11 23.23 7.94
N GLY A 72 -2.21 23.34 7.17
CA GLY A 72 -3.42 22.57 7.43
C GLY A 72 -3.15 21.07 7.26
N GLN A 73 -3.80 20.22 8.06
CA GLN A 73 -3.71 18.78 7.89
C GLN A 73 -5.04 18.22 7.40
N ARG A 74 -4.98 17.19 6.55
CA ARG A 74 -6.15 16.46 6.10
C ARG A 74 -5.86 14.97 6.10
N GLU A 75 -6.84 14.20 6.55
CA GLU A 75 -6.83 12.76 6.40
C GLU A 75 -7.27 12.37 4.98
N ILE A 76 -6.48 11.51 4.35
CA ILE A 76 -6.79 10.90 3.06
C ILE A 76 -6.81 9.38 3.22
N ALA A 77 -7.68 8.71 2.45
CA ALA A 77 -7.70 7.25 2.41
C ALA A 77 -6.35 6.71 1.88
N ASP A 78 -5.86 5.66 2.53
CA ASP A 78 -4.66 4.92 2.21
C ASP A 78 -4.90 3.43 2.53
N VAL A 79 -3.96 2.58 2.17
CA VAL A 79 -4.02 1.14 2.44
C VAL A 79 -2.67 0.71 3.01
N ALA A 80 -2.69 0.01 4.14
CA ALA A 80 -1.51 -0.67 4.68
C ALA A 80 -1.44 -2.09 4.09
N LEU A 81 -0.29 -2.42 3.51
CA LEU A 81 -0.01 -3.68 2.87
C LEU A 81 1.04 -4.44 3.68
N THR A 82 0.73 -5.69 4.06
CA THR A 82 1.73 -6.58 4.67
C THR A 82 2.78 -7.02 3.62
N ARG A 83 3.93 -7.53 4.09
CA ARG A 83 4.98 -8.08 3.20
C ARG A 83 4.40 -9.10 2.22
N TYR A 84 3.45 -9.93 2.67
CA TYR A 84 2.78 -10.93 1.84
C TYR A 84 1.93 -10.31 0.71
N ALA A 85 1.18 -9.25 1.01
CA ALA A 85 0.38 -8.51 0.03
C ALA A 85 1.25 -7.99 -1.14
N CYS A 86 2.47 -7.53 -0.82
CA CYS A 86 3.44 -7.08 -1.81
C CYS A 86 3.92 -8.21 -2.74
N TYR A 87 4.00 -9.46 -2.25
CA TYR A 87 4.43 -10.63 -3.03
C TYR A 87 3.32 -11.26 -3.89
N CYS A 88 2.08 -11.33 -3.38
CA CYS A 88 0.95 -11.92 -4.13
C CYS A 88 0.49 -11.06 -5.30
N SER A 89 0.80 -9.77 -5.23
CA SER A 89 0.60 -8.84 -6.31
C SER A 89 1.60 -9.16 -7.44
N LYS A 90 1.17 -9.90 -8.46
CA LYS A 90 1.95 -10.04 -9.69
C LYS A 90 1.95 -8.70 -10.44
N TRP A 91 2.73 -7.74 -9.97
CA TRP A 91 2.95 -6.43 -10.59
C TRP A 91 3.73 -6.61 -11.90
N ARG A 92 3.09 -7.13 -12.95
CA ARG A 92 3.64 -7.02 -14.31
C ARG A 92 3.27 -5.64 -14.85
N PRO A 93 4.24 -4.80 -15.24
CA PRO A 93 3.94 -3.65 -16.09
C PRO A 93 3.41 -4.18 -17.43
N LEU A 94 2.37 -3.52 -17.95
CA LEU A 94 1.98 -3.66 -19.36
C LEU A 94 3.05 -3.04 -20.25
#